data_AF-A0A840IEM8-F1
#
_entry.id   AF-A0A840IEM8-F1
#
_cell.length_a   1.000
_cell.length_b   1.000
_cell.length_c   1.000
_cell.angle_alpha   90.00
_cell.angle_beta   90.00
_cell.angle_gamma   90.00
#
_symmetry.space_group_name_H-M   'P 1'
#
loop_
_entity.id
_entity.type
_entity.pdbx_description
1 polymer ?
#
loop_
_entity_poly.entity_id
_entity_poly.type
_entity_poly.pdbx_seq_one_letter_code
_entity_poly.pdbx_strand_id
1 'polypeptide(L)'
;MGWEIEFFSDANGNQPVRKFLKDLDYRKRNALIAAIETVLEPMGLDVCQTEYGKALGRGLYEFRLRHDEETILRKAGRPADGASSTDLLLRVFFLAYGEKIILLLGAYDKGLDPSKRRQEREIARARRRLRSFELKQQRLSAAAKRQP
;
A
#
# COMPACT_ATOMS: atom_id res chain seq x y z
N MET A 1 19.00 -5.24 -1.19
CA MET A 1 17.70 -5.88 -0.92
C MET A 1 16.68 -4.77 -0.73
N GLY A 2 15.52 -4.89 -1.38
CA GLY A 2 14.42 -3.93 -1.24
C GLY A 2 13.68 -4.10 0.09
N TRP A 3 12.57 -3.39 0.24
CA TRP A 3 11.63 -3.55 1.34
C TRP A 3 10.74 -4.78 1.10
N GLU A 4 10.43 -5.50 2.17
CA GLU A 4 9.46 -6.60 2.12
C GLU A 4 8.04 -6.05 2.16
N ILE A 5 7.13 -6.63 1.35
CA ILE A 5 5.71 -6.26 1.34
C ILE A 5 4.89 -7.30 2.08
N GLU A 6 4.18 -6.83 3.11
CA GLU A 6 3.21 -7.63 3.83
C GLU A 6 1.79 -7.08 3.69
N PHE A 7 0.83 -7.98 3.90
CA PHE A 7 -0.59 -7.63 3.89
C PHE A 7 -1.13 -7.68 5.31
N PHE A 8 -1.72 -6.57 5.76
CA PHE A 8 -2.44 -6.56 7.04
C PHE A 8 -3.54 -7.62 7.04
N SER A 9 -3.60 -8.37 8.13
CA SER A 9 -4.65 -9.34 8.43
C SER A 9 -5.33 -8.96 9.73
N ASP A 10 -6.67 -8.84 9.73
CA ASP A 10 -7.43 -8.62 10.96
C ASP A 10 -7.56 -9.90 11.80
N ALA A 11 -8.23 -9.81 12.95
CA ALA A 11 -8.43 -10.94 13.86
C ALA A 11 -9.23 -12.10 13.24
N ASN A 12 -10.00 -11.84 12.18
CA ASN A 12 -10.78 -12.84 11.46
C ASN A 12 -10.06 -13.35 10.20
N GLY A 13 -8.79 -12.95 9.99
CA GLY A 13 -8.02 -13.33 8.82
C GLY A 13 -8.33 -12.50 7.56
N ASN A 14 -9.15 -11.45 7.64
CA ASN A 14 -9.45 -10.64 6.47
C ASN A 14 -8.22 -9.81 6.10
N GLN A 15 -7.87 -9.85 4.81
CA GLN A 15 -6.75 -9.09 4.25
C GLN A 15 -7.28 -8.05 3.24
N PRO A 16 -7.54 -6.80 3.67
CA PRO A 16 -8.26 -5.81 2.85
C PRO A 16 -7.58 -5.52 1.52
N VAL A 17 -6.25 -5.43 1.49
CA VAL A 17 -5.51 -5.10 0.25
C VAL A 17 -5.43 -6.31 -0.68
N ARG A 18 -5.29 -7.54 -0.16
CA ARG A 18 -5.39 -8.74 -1.00
C ARG A 18 -6.77 -8.88 -1.63
N LYS A 19 -7.83 -8.65 -0.85
CA LYS A 19 -9.20 -8.66 -1.37
C LYS A 19 -9.38 -7.60 -2.45
N PHE A 20 -8.92 -6.37 -2.19
CA PHE A 20 -8.96 -5.29 -3.18
C PHE A 20 -8.26 -5.66 -4.49
N LEU A 21 -7.05 -6.23 -4.43
CA LEU A 21 -6.33 -6.71 -5.63
C LEU A 21 -7.14 -7.75 -6.41
N LYS A 22 -7.79 -8.69 -5.72
CA LYS A 22 -8.65 -9.72 -6.35
C LYS A 22 -9.89 -9.15 -7.00
N ASP A 23 -10.43 -8.05 -6.47
CA ASP A 23 -11.65 -7.42 -6.95
C ASP A 23 -11.36 -6.37 -8.06
N LEU A 24 -10.11 -5.93 -8.23
CA LEU A 24 -9.71 -5.01 -9.30
C LEU A 24 -9.79 -5.67 -10.67
N ASP A 25 -10.13 -4.86 -11.68
CA ASP A 25 -9.98 -5.26 -13.08
C ASP A 25 -8.51 -5.57 -13.42
N TYR A 26 -8.32 -6.38 -14.45
CA TYR A 26 -7.01 -6.91 -14.83
C TYR A 26 -5.95 -5.81 -15.03
N ARG A 27 -6.30 -4.71 -15.71
CA ARG A 27 -5.35 -3.63 -16.00
C ARG A 27 -4.93 -2.88 -14.74
N LYS A 28 -5.90 -2.51 -13.89
CA LYS A 28 -5.60 -1.84 -12.61
C LYS A 28 -4.81 -2.72 -11.65
N ARG A 29 -5.12 -4.02 -11.63
CA ARG A 29 -4.40 -5.00 -10.83
C ARG A 29 -2.93 -5.09 -11.25
N ASN A 30 -2.66 -5.27 -12.54
CA ASN A 30 -1.30 -5.37 -13.04
C ASN A 30 -0.50 -4.09 -12.80
N ALA A 31 -1.11 -2.92 -13.07
CA ALA A 31 -0.48 -1.64 -12.78
C ALA A 31 -0.12 -1.50 -11.30
N LEU A 32 -1.00 -1.91 -10.39
CA LEU A 32 -0.71 -1.85 -8.96
C LEU A 32 0.39 -2.84 -8.54
N ILE A 33 0.40 -4.05 -9.08
CA ILE A 33 1.46 -5.04 -8.81
C ILE A 33 2.80 -4.50 -9.31
N ALA A 34 2.87 -4.04 -10.56
CA ALA A 34 4.08 -3.44 -11.13
C ALA A 34 4.55 -2.23 -10.31
N ALA A 35 3.64 -1.36 -9.86
CA ALA A 35 3.98 -0.22 -9.01
C ALA A 35 4.55 -0.64 -7.65
N ILE A 36 4.01 -1.71 -7.06
CA ILE A 36 4.53 -2.25 -5.80
C ILE A 36 5.96 -2.76 -6.01
N GLU A 37 6.17 -3.62 -7.01
CA GLU A 37 7.46 -4.29 -7.26
C GLU A 37 8.56 -3.33 -7.76
N THR A 38 8.19 -2.31 -8.54
CA THR A 38 9.17 -1.42 -9.19
C THR A 38 9.37 -0.08 -8.49
N VAL A 39 8.43 0.31 -7.61
CA VAL A 39 8.49 1.60 -6.92
C VAL A 39 8.44 1.43 -5.40
N LEU A 40 7.40 0.79 -4.87
CA LEU A 40 7.23 0.72 -3.41
C LEU A 40 8.27 -0.18 -2.73
N GLU A 41 8.55 -1.36 -3.30
CA GLU A 41 9.55 -2.30 -2.80
C GLU A 41 10.97 -1.73 -2.83
N PRO A 42 11.46 -1.12 -3.94
CA PRO A 42 12.81 -0.56 -3.95
C PRO A 42 12.95 0.66 -3.02
N MET A 43 11.93 1.52 -2.95
CA MET A 43 12.04 2.81 -2.24
C MET A 43 11.60 2.76 -0.78
N GLY A 44 10.60 1.94 -0.45
CA GLY A 44 9.90 1.96 0.84
C GLY A 44 9.45 3.35 1.25
N LEU A 45 9.94 3.88 2.38
CA LEU A 45 9.55 5.21 2.86
C LEU A 45 9.99 6.36 1.95
N ASP A 46 11.08 6.19 1.20
CA ASP A 46 11.60 7.23 0.31
C ASP A 46 10.63 7.55 -0.84
N VAL A 47 9.66 6.68 -1.09
CA VAL A 47 8.55 6.94 -2.01
C VAL A 47 7.81 8.24 -1.67
N CYS A 48 7.81 8.66 -0.39
CA CYS A 48 7.20 9.91 0.07
C CYS A 48 7.94 11.18 -0.38
N GLN A 49 9.15 11.06 -0.89
CA GLN A 49 9.90 12.15 -1.54
C GLN A 49 9.57 12.28 -3.03
N THR A 50 8.65 11.46 -3.54
CA THR A 50 8.25 11.45 -4.96
C THR A 50 6.76 11.76 -5.13
N GLU A 51 6.31 11.83 -6.38
CA GLU A 51 4.88 11.92 -6.71
C GLU A 51 4.07 10.71 -6.20
N TYR A 52 4.71 9.57 -5.98
CA TYR A 52 4.04 8.32 -5.60
C TYR A 52 3.71 8.23 -4.11
N GLY A 53 4.31 9.04 -3.24
CA GLY A 53 4.10 8.90 -1.80
C GLY A 53 3.54 10.16 -1.14
N LYS A 54 2.90 9.98 0.02
CA LYS A 54 2.51 11.05 0.92
C LYS A 54 2.48 10.57 2.37
N ALA A 55 3.18 11.27 3.26
CA ALA A 55 3.01 11.09 4.70
C ALA A 55 1.66 11.66 5.17
N LEU A 56 0.88 10.86 5.89
CA LEU A 56 -0.42 11.26 6.47
C LEU A 56 -0.33 11.54 7.98
N GLY A 57 0.88 11.50 8.53
CA GLY A 57 1.20 11.67 9.94
C GLY A 57 0.92 10.42 10.78
N ARG A 58 1.54 10.37 11.97
CA ARG A 58 1.39 9.29 12.96
C ARG A 58 1.67 7.89 12.38
N GLY A 59 2.77 7.76 11.63
CA GLY A 59 3.21 6.48 11.06
C GLY A 59 2.37 5.94 9.90
N LEU A 60 1.37 6.69 9.42
CA LEU A 60 0.56 6.30 8.27
C LEU A 60 1.03 7.02 7.00
N TYR A 61 1.14 6.26 5.91
CA TYR A 61 1.55 6.75 4.59
C TYR A 61 0.53 6.35 3.52
N GLU A 62 0.52 7.10 2.42
CA GLU A 62 -0.29 6.86 1.23
C GLU A 62 0.62 6.69 0.02
N PHE A 63 0.50 5.54 -0.65
CA PHE A 63 1.05 5.26 -1.97
C PHE A 63 -0.01 5.62 -3.02
N ARG A 64 0.36 6.47 -3.96
CA ARG A 64 -0.50 7.15 -4.93
C ARG A 64 -0.15 6.67 -6.33
N LEU A 65 -0.99 5.81 -6.89
CA LEU A 65 -0.86 5.41 -8.27
C LEU A 65 -1.73 6.29 -9.16
N ARG A 66 -1.10 6.83 -10.21
CA ARG A 66 -1.70 7.75 -11.19
C ARG A 66 -1.49 7.31 -12.65
N HIS A 67 -0.82 6.18 -12.82
CA HIS A 67 -0.28 5.72 -14.10
C HIS A 67 -0.69 4.27 -14.32
N ASP A 68 -0.79 3.89 -15.58
CA ASP A 68 -0.96 2.50 -16.00
C ASP A 68 0.36 1.72 -15.89
N GLU A 69 0.26 0.39 -16.02
CA GLU A 69 1.38 -0.55 -15.91
C GLU A 69 2.54 -0.16 -16.81
N GLU A 70 2.25 0.13 -18.08
CA GLU A 70 3.26 0.48 -19.06
C GLU A 70 4.03 1.75 -18.70
N THR A 71 3.35 2.81 -18.28
CA THR A 71 4.00 4.05 -17.85
C THR A 71 4.87 3.79 -16.62
N ILE A 72 4.42 2.95 -15.68
CA ILE A 72 5.20 2.58 -14.49
C ILE A 72 6.46 1.82 -14.91
N LEU A 73 6.34 0.81 -15.77
CA LEU A 73 7.47 0.01 -16.25
C LEU A 73 8.49 0.88 -16.99
N ARG A 74 8.05 1.75 -17.90
CA ARG A 74 8.93 2.70 -18.60
C ARG A 74 9.65 3.64 -17.64
N LYS A 75 8.94 4.21 -16.65
CA LYS A 75 9.55 5.06 -15.61
C LYS A 75 10.56 4.29 -14.74
N ALA A 76 10.38 2.98 -14.60
CA ALA A 76 11.32 2.09 -13.93
C ALA A 76 12.46 1.57 -14.84
N GLY A 77 12.53 2.02 -16.10
CA GLY A 77 13.54 1.58 -17.06
C GLY A 77 13.34 0.13 -17.56
N ARG A 78 12.14 -0.42 -17.41
CA ARG A 78 11.77 -1.76 -17.88
C ARG A 78 11.08 -1.69 -19.26
N PRO A 79 11.26 -2.72 -20.12
CA PRO A 79 10.54 -2.79 -21.38
C PRO A 79 9.02 -2.87 -21.14
N ALA A 80 8.26 -2.24 -22.03
CA ALA A 80 6.80 -2.29 -22.06
C ALA A 80 6.34 -2.21 -23.52
N ASP A 81 5.53 -3.18 -23.93
CA ASP A 81 5.18 -3.42 -25.34
C ASP A 81 3.70 -3.07 -25.65
N GLY A 82 3.12 -2.13 -24.91
CA GLY A 82 1.68 -1.82 -24.93
C GLY A 82 1.32 -0.44 -25.51
N ALA A 83 0.01 -0.15 -25.50
CA ALA A 83 -0.52 1.19 -25.72
C ALA A 83 -1.02 1.77 -24.39
N SER A 84 -0.43 2.88 -23.95
CA SER A 84 -0.82 3.56 -22.72
C SER A 84 -2.26 4.04 -22.81
N SER A 85 -3.11 3.56 -21.88
CA SER A 85 -4.45 4.11 -21.69
C SER A 85 -5.09 3.58 -20.41
N THR A 86 -5.32 4.48 -19.46
CA THR A 86 -6.51 4.69 -18.62
C THR A 86 -6.12 5.67 -17.51
N ASP A 87 -6.98 6.63 -17.17
CA ASP A 87 -6.83 7.41 -15.93
C ASP A 87 -6.98 6.46 -14.72
N LEU A 88 -5.85 5.99 -14.20
CA LEU A 88 -5.80 5.11 -13.03
C LEU A 88 -5.54 5.97 -11.79
N LEU A 89 -6.40 5.85 -10.79
CA LEU A 89 -6.29 6.61 -9.54
C LEU A 89 -6.43 5.67 -8.35
N LEU A 90 -5.41 4.86 -8.07
CA LEU A 90 -5.41 3.95 -6.93
C LEU A 90 -4.66 4.57 -5.75
N ARG A 91 -5.13 4.28 -4.54
CA ARG A 91 -4.48 4.68 -3.30
C ARG A 91 -4.32 3.47 -2.40
N VAL A 92 -3.10 3.24 -1.92
CA VAL A 92 -2.79 2.21 -0.94
C VAL A 92 -2.22 2.86 0.30
N PHE A 93 -2.75 2.52 1.46
CA PHE A 93 -2.29 3.02 2.75
C PHE A 93 -1.39 1.98 3.39
N PHE A 94 -0.27 2.44 3.95
CA PHE A 94 0.73 1.54 4.52
C PHE A 94 1.42 2.17 5.74
N LEU A 95 2.12 1.32 6.49
CA LEU A 95 3.10 1.72 7.49
C LEU A 95 4.43 1.00 7.20
N ALA A 96 5.53 1.58 7.66
CA ALA A 96 6.83 0.94 7.66
C ALA A 96 7.17 0.48 9.08
N TYR A 97 7.69 -0.73 9.24
CA TYR A 97 8.10 -1.28 10.53
C TYR A 97 9.24 -2.30 10.38
N GLY A 98 9.82 -2.72 11.50
CA GLY A 98 10.90 -3.71 11.52
C GLY A 98 12.12 -3.29 10.71
N GLU A 99 12.86 -4.27 10.20
CA GLU A 99 14.09 -4.07 9.43
C GLU A 99 13.80 -3.94 7.93
N LYS A 100 12.85 -3.06 7.57
CA LYS A 100 12.36 -2.77 6.20
C LYS A 100 11.15 -3.57 5.71
N ILE A 101 10.10 -3.59 6.52
CA ILE A 101 8.80 -4.15 6.11
C ILE A 101 7.80 -3.02 5.86
N ILE A 102 7.14 -3.06 4.71
CA ILE A 102 5.97 -2.25 4.38
C ILE A 102 4.71 -3.10 4.58
N LEU A 103 3.88 -2.72 5.54
CA LEU A 103 2.59 -3.37 5.78
C LEU A 103 1.46 -2.61 5.08
N LEU A 104 0.81 -3.24 4.11
CA LEU A 104 -0.33 -2.68 3.40
C LEU A 104 -1.63 -2.81 4.23
N LEU A 105 -2.20 -1.67 4.62
CA LEU A 105 -3.32 -1.57 5.56
C LEU A 105 -4.68 -1.45 4.88
N GLY A 106 -4.72 -0.90 3.67
CA GLY A 106 -5.98 -0.69 2.96
C GLY A 106 -5.72 -0.06 1.59
N ALA A 107 -6.65 -0.27 0.67
CA ALA A 107 -6.56 0.31 -0.65
C ALA A 107 -7.97 0.64 -1.15
N TYR A 108 -8.06 1.60 -2.06
CA TYR A 108 -9.29 1.91 -2.78
C TYR A 108 -9.00 2.54 -4.13
N ASP A 109 -9.98 2.45 -5.02
CA ASP A 109 -9.98 3.15 -6.29
C ASP A 109 -10.59 4.54 -6.11
N LYS A 110 -9.74 5.57 -6.16
CA LYS A 110 -10.13 6.97 -6.08
C LYS A 110 -10.76 7.46 -7.38
N GLY A 111 -10.49 6.82 -8.52
CA GLY A 111 -11.14 7.15 -9.79
C GLY A 111 -12.65 6.88 -9.74
N LEU A 112 -13.06 5.78 -9.07
CA LEU A 112 -14.48 5.43 -8.91
C LEU A 112 -15.25 6.35 -7.96
N ASP A 113 -14.60 6.86 -6.90
CA ASP A 113 -15.19 7.83 -5.97
C ASP A 113 -14.11 8.87 -5.58
N PRO A 114 -14.02 9.97 -6.34
CA PRO A 114 -12.96 10.97 -6.13
C PRO A 114 -13.18 11.83 -4.89
N SER A 115 -14.32 11.69 -4.20
CA SER A 115 -14.72 12.58 -3.11
C SER A 115 -13.73 12.59 -1.94
N LYS A 116 -13.50 13.78 -1.37
CA LYS A 116 -12.67 13.94 -0.16
C LYS A 116 -13.22 13.11 1.00
N ARG A 117 -14.56 13.08 1.14
CA ARG A 117 -15.29 12.29 2.15
C ARG A 117 -15.00 10.80 2.05
N ARG A 118 -14.82 10.25 0.84
CA ARG A 118 -14.44 8.84 0.67
C ARG A 118 -13.01 8.61 1.13
N GLN A 119 -12.07 9.44 0.66
CA GLN A 119 -10.66 9.34 1.04
C GLN A 119 -10.46 9.43 2.56
N GLU A 120 -11.11 10.37 3.23
CA GLU A 120 -11.06 10.50 4.70
C GLU A 120 -11.57 9.26 5.42
N ARG A 121 -12.65 8.64 4.91
CA ARG A 121 -13.18 7.38 5.46
C ARG A 121 -12.18 6.22 5.30
N GLU A 122 -11.48 6.14 4.17
CA GLU A 122 -10.45 5.12 3.96
C GLU A 122 -9.19 5.36 4.81
N ILE A 123 -8.76 6.62 4.96
CA ILE A 123 -7.69 6.99 5.90
C ILE A 123 -8.08 6.60 7.33
N ALA A 124 -9.31 6.87 7.75
CA ALA A 124 -9.80 6.50 9.08
C ALA A 124 -9.81 4.96 9.28
N ARG A 125 -10.16 4.20 8.26
CA ARG A 125 -10.08 2.72 8.27
C ARG A 125 -8.64 2.25 8.40
N ALA A 126 -7.72 2.80 7.61
CA ALA A 126 -6.30 2.47 7.67
C ALA A 126 -5.70 2.81 9.05
N ARG A 127 -6.03 3.97 9.63
CA ARG A 127 -5.62 4.34 11.00
C ARG A 127 -6.12 3.37 12.07
N ARG A 128 -7.34 2.82 11.93
CA ARG A 128 -7.83 1.80 12.86
C ARG A 128 -7.00 0.51 12.77
N ARG A 129 -6.70 0.06 11.56
CA ARG A 129 -5.89 -1.15 11.32
C ARG A 129 -4.46 -0.99 11.80
N LEU A 130 -3.85 0.18 11.58
CA LEU A 130 -2.55 0.54 12.13
C LEU A 130 -2.53 0.37 13.65
N ARG A 131 -3.51 0.97 14.36
CA ARG A 131 -3.60 0.82 15.82
C ARG A 131 -3.79 -0.63 16.26
N SER A 132 -4.64 -1.39 15.56
CA SER A 132 -4.83 -2.82 15.87
C SER A 132 -3.54 -3.61 15.71
N PHE A 133 -2.74 -3.30 14.67
CA PHE A 133 -1.43 -3.92 14.46
C PHE A 133 -0.44 -3.54 15.58
N GLU A 134 -0.32 -2.26 15.92
CA GLU A 134 0.57 -1.79 17.00
C GLU A 134 0.25 -2.47 18.34
N LEU A 135 -1.03 -2.57 18.70
CA LEU A 135 -1.46 -3.26 19.92
C LEU A 135 -1.10 -4.76 19.90
N LYS A 136 -1.21 -5.41 18.73
CA LYS A 136 -0.79 -6.81 18.57
C LYS A 136 0.71 -6.96 18.77
N GLN A 137 1.52 -6.10 18.15
CA GLN A 137 2.98 -6.11 18.27
C GLN A 137 3.43 -5.87 19.72
N GLN A 138 2.81 -4.92 20.41
CA GLN A 138 3.07 -4.67 21.83
C GLN A 138 2.82 -5.92 22.67
N ARG A 139 1.69 -6.61 22.46
CA ARG A 139 1.36 -7.87 23.17
C ARG A 139 2.37 -8.98 22.88
N LEU A 140 2.76 -9.17 21.63
CA LEU A 140 3.75 -10.18 21.23
C LEU A 140 5.11 -9.90 21.87
N SER A 141 5.55 -8.64 21.84
CA SER A 141 6.81 -8.24 22.47
C SER A 141 6.80 -8.43 24.00
N ALA A 142 5.66 -8.16 24.65
CA ALA A 142 5.51 -8.36 26.09
C ALA A 142 5.48 -9.85 26.47
N ALA A 143 4.88 -10.70 25.64
CA ALA A 143 4.88 -12.15 25.83
C ALA A 143 6.29 -12.74 25.65
N ALA A 144 7.03 -12.31 24.62
CA ALA A 144 8.40 -12.75 24.37
C ALA A 144 9.34 -12.42 25.53
N LYS A 145 9.21 -11.22 26.13
CA LYS A 145 10.00 -10.81 27.30
C LYS A 145 9.71 -11.59 28.59
N ARG A 146 8.62 -12.35 28.63
CA ARG A 146 8.19 -13.13 29.80
C ARG A 146 8.61 -14.60 29.74
N GLN A 147 9.15 -15.06 28.61
CA GLN A 147 9.73 -16.40 28.48
C GLN A 147 11.23 -16.32 28.78
N PRO A 148 11.75 -16.99 29.83
CA PRO A 148 13.16 -16.98 30.20
C PRO A 148 14.04 -17.71 29.18
#